data_AF-A0A957S390-F1
#
_entry.id   AF-A0A957S390-F1
#
_cell.length_a   1.000
_cell.length_b   1.000
_cell.length_c   1.000
_cell.angle_alpha   90.00
_cell.angle_beta   90.00
_cell.angle_gamma   90.00
#
_symmetry.space_group_name_H-M   'P 1'
#
loop_
_entity.id
_entity.type
_entity.pdbx_description
1 polymer ?
#
loop_
_entity_poly.entity_id
_entity_poly.type
_entity_poly.pdbx_seq_one_letter_code
_entity_poly.pdbx_strand_id
1 'polypeptide(L)'
;LLCKPVAGDAVAVVGENRKVLVFMVDELPEMTRGKGVRLQKYKDGGVSDVRPFTGSEGLSWTDSAGRVFVKPLDELAEWLGARAAAGRMVPKGFPRTGRFG
;
A
#
# COMPACT_ATOMS: atom_id res chain seq x y z
N LEU A 1 5.41 13.75 -1.72
CA LEU A 1 5.61 13.17 -3.06
C LEU A 1 6.38 11.87 -2.88
N LEU A 2 5.92 10.75 -3.43
CA LEU A 2 6.61 9.46 -3.37
C LEU A 2 6.94 9.01 -4.79
N CYS A 3 8.16 8.52 -5.00
CA CYS A 3 8.60 7.90 -6.25
C CYS A 3 9.33 6.63 -5.86
N LYS A 4 8.75 5.47 -6.17
CA LYS A 4 9.36 4.16 -5.93
C LYS A 4 9.28 3.34 -7.22
N PRO A 5 10.34 2.59 -7.57
CA PRO A 5 10.27 1.65 -8.68
C PRO A 5 9.19 0.62 -8.38
N VAL A 6 8.35 0.33 -9.37
CA VAL A 6 7.35 -0.73 -9.28
C VAL A 6 8.06 -2.06 -9.52
N ALA A 7 7.89 -2.99 -8.58
CA ALA A 7 8.34 -4.37 -8.69
C ALA A 7 7.22 -5.29 -8.21
N GLY A 8 6.87 -6.30 -9.01
CA GLY A 8 5.71 -7.15 -8.78
C GLY A 8 4.43 -6.66 -9.48
N ASP A 9 3.31 -7.22 -9.08
CA ASP A 9 2.00 -7.09 -9.74
C ASP A 9 0.96 -6.35 -8.88
N ALA A 10 1.28 -6.06 -7.62
CA ALA A 10 0.39 -5.37 -6.68
C ALA A 10 1.09 -4.19 -5.99
N VAL A 11 0.28 -3.22 -5.54
CA VAL A 11 0.72 -2.03 -4.83
C VAL A 11 -0.08 -1.88 -3.55
N ALA A 12 0.63 -1.84 -2.42
CA ALA A 12 0.07 -1.47 -1.14
C ALA A 12 0.37 0.00 -0.81
N VAL A 13 -0.63 0.73 -0.36
CA VAL A 13 -0.53 2.14 0.03
C VAL A 13 -1.08 2.30 1.43
N VAL A 14 -0.37 3.04 2.28
CA VAL A 14 -0.83 3.40 3.62
C VAL A 14 -0.90 4.90 3.78
N GLY A 15 -2.03 5.38 4.28
CA GLY A 15 -2.25 6.79 4.63
C GLY A 15 -1.80 7.15 6.03
N GLU A 16 -1.62 8.44 6.28
CA GLU A 16 -1.44 8.99 7.63
C GLU A 16 -2.67 8.72 8.53
N ASN A 17 -3.84 8.56 7.92
CA ASN A 17 -5.07 8.09 8.58
C ASN A 17 -5.03 6.58 8.96
N ARG A 18 -3.88 5.94 8.81
CA ARG A 18 -3.61 4.51 9.03
C ARG A 18 -4.45 3.57 8.19
N LYS A 19 -5.02 4.01 7.07
CA LYS A 19 -5.74 3.09 6.17
C LYS A 19 -4.80 2.52 5.11
N VAL A 20 -4.87 1.21 4.89
CA VAL A 20 -4.21 0.49 3.80
C VAL A 20 -5.18 0.26 2.65
N LEU A 21 -4.70 0.45 1.42
CA LEU A 21 -5.35 0.00 0.20
C LEU A 21 -4.35 -0.84 -0.59
N VAL A 22 -4.78 -1.99 -1.08
CA VAL A 22 -4.04 -2.81 -2.03
C VAL A 22 -4.80 -2.79 -3.35
N PHE A 23 -4.09 -2.57 -4.45
CA PHE A 23 -4.64 -2.62 -5.81
C PHE A 23 -3.59 -3.18 -6.77
N MET A 24 -4.01 -3.65 -7.93
CA MET A 24 -3.12 -4.24 -8.92
C MET A 24 -2.37 -3.16 -9.71
N VAL A 25 -1.14 -3.44 -10.13
CA VAL A 25 -0.29 -2.48 -10.86
C VAL A 25 -0.91 -2.04 -12.18
N ASP A 26 -1.69 -2.92 -12.82
CA ASP A 26 -2.41 -2.65 -14.07
C ASP A 26 -3.42 -1.48 -13.97
N GLU A 27 -3.88 -1.14 -12.77
CA GLU A 27 -4.73 0.03 -12.54
C GLU A 27 -3.96 1.36 -12.62
N LEU A 28 -2.62 1.34 -12.61
CA LEU A 28 -1.77 2.53 -12.77
C LEU A 28 -1.61 2.87 -14.25
N PRO A 29 -2.08 4.06 -14.70
CA PRO A 29 -1.80 4.48 -16.06
C PRO A 29 -0.33 4.87 -16.21
N GLU A 30 0.29 4.43 -17.30
CA GLU A 30 1.60 4.93 -17.71
C GLU A 30 1.50 6.40 -18.11
N MET A 31 2.39 7.23 -17.57
CA MET A 31 2.41 8.67 -17.83
C MET A 31 3.77 9.09 -18.36
N THR A 32 3.78 9.82 -19.48
CA THR A 32 5.01 10.39 -20.06
C THR A 32 5.54 11.59 -19.28
N ARG A 33 4.64 12.32 -18.60
CA ARG A 33 4.94 13.46 -17.72
C ARG A 33 3.73 13.81 -16.85
N GLY A 34 3.97 14.45 -15.70
CA GLY A 34 2.89 14.98 -14.85
C GLY A 34 3.16 14.78 -13.37
N LYS A 35 2.21 15.21 -12.53
CA LYS A 35 2.30 15.07 -11.05
C LYS A 35 2.03 13.64 -10.55
N GLY A 36 1.73 12.71 -11.46
CA GLY A 36 1.31 11.35 -11.15
C GLY A 36 -0.21 11.23 -10.92
N VAL A 37 -0.63 10.02 -10.56
CA VAL A 37 -2.03 9.69 -10.28
C VAL A 37 -2.31 9.57 -8.79
N ARG A 38 -3.59 9.71 -8.42
CA ARG A 38 -4.04 9.41 -7.06
C ARG A 38 -3.99 7.91 -6.80
N LEU A 39 -3.31 7.53 -5.73
CA LEU A 39 -3.21 6.13 -5.30
C LEU A 39 -4.29 5.74 -4.28
N GLN A 40 -4.60 6.62 -3.33
CA GLN A 40 -5.61 6.41 -2.29
C GLN A 40 -6.34 7.74 -2.02
N LYS A 41 -7.63 7.68 -1.67
CA LYS A 41 -8.41 8.85 -1.26
C LYS A 41 -8.32 9.05 0.25
N TYR A 42 -7.95 10.24 0.66
CA TYR A 42 -7.90 10.66 2.07
C TYR A 42 -9.00 11.67 2.34
N LYS A 43 -9.63 11.58 3.53
CA LYS A 43 -10.48 12.66 4.05
C LYS A 43 -9.59 13.75 4.63
N ASP A 44 -8.61 13.33 5.43
CA ASP A 44 -7.63 14.16 6.12
C ASP A 44 -6.24 13.48 6.00
N GLY A 45 -5.17 14.28 5.94
CA GLY A 45 -3.80 13.80 5.80
C GLY A 45 -3.40 13.41 4.37
N GLY A 46 -2.26 12.73 4.25
CA GLY A 46 -1.69 12.29 2.97
C GLY A 46 -1.24 10.84 2.95
N VAL A 47 -0.43 10.52 1.95
CA VAL A 47 0.23 9.21 1.84
C VAL A 47 1.37 9.13 2.84
N SER A 48 1.39 8.06 3.64
CA SER A 48 2.47 7.79 4.58
C SER A 48 3.56 6.94 3.93
N ASP A 49 3.17 5.87 3.23
CA ASP A 49 4.11 5.00 2.52
C ASP A 49 3.42 4.21 1.39
N VAL A 50 4.22 3.71 0.46
CA VAL A 50 3.81 2.86 -0.67
C VAL A 50 4.79 1.71 -0.78
N ARG A 51 4.31 0.48 -0.98
CA ARG A 51 5.14 -0.69 -1.23
C ARG A 51 4.56 -1.51 -2.39
N PRO A 52 5.24 -1.53 -3.55
CA PRO A 52 4.94 -2.51 -4.58
C PRO A 52 5.47 -3.88 -4.13
N PHE A 53 4.77 -4.95 -4.52
CA PHE A 53 5.11 -6.33 -4.16
C PHE A 53 4.55 -7.30 -5.19
N THR A 54 5.10 -8.51 -5.23
CA THR A 54 4.53 -9.63 -5.99
C THR A 54 3.49 -10.33 -5.14
N GLY A 55 2.26 -10.46 -5.62
CA GLY A 55 1.13 -11.03 -4.88
C GLY A 55 1.41 -12.44 -4.33
N SER A 56 2.19 -13.24 -5.07
CA SER A 56 2.64 -14.58 -4.66
C SER A 56 3.72 -14.58 -3.57
N GLU A 57 4.54 -13.53 -3.49
CA GLU A 57 5.56 -13.36 -2.44
C GLU A 57 4.97 -12.70 -1.19
N GLY A 58 3.90 -11.93 -1.37
CA GLY A 58 3.15 -11.26 -0.32
C GLY A 58 3.71 -9.91 0.09
N LEU A 59 2.85 -9.13 0.76
CA LEU A 59 3.19 -7.85 1.34
C LEU A 59 3.89 -8.04 2.67
N SER A 60 5.08 -7.44 2.81
CA SER A 60 5.86 -7.52 4.04
C SER A 60 5.93 -6.21 4.82
N TRP A 61 5.90 -6.32 6.15
CA TRP A 61 6.20 -5.22 7.06
C TRP A 61 6.82 -5.68 8.38
N THR A 62 7.55 -4.78 9.03
CA THR A 62 8.15 -5.02 10.35
C THR A 62 7.38 -4.29 11.42
N ASP A 63 6.98 -4.97 12.50
CA ASP A 63 6.31 -4.33 13.62
C ASP A 63 7.30 -3.60 14.56
N SER A 64 6.76 -2.90 15.56
CA SER A 64 7.58 -2.17 16.54
C SER A 64 8.40 -3.08 17.47
N ALA A 65 8.15 -4.40 17.48
CA ALA A 65 8.91 -5.39 18.23
C ALA A 65 9.96 -6.10 17.36
N GLY A 66 10.16 -5.67 16.11
CA GLY A 66 11.13 -6.25 15.18
C GLY A 66 10.67 -7.54 14.49
N ARG A 67 9.39 -7.91 14.62
CA ARG A 67 8.83 -9.09 13.94
C ARG A 67 8.47 -8.74 12.50
N VAL A 68 8.89 -9.57 11.57
CA VAL A 68 8.53 -9.46 10.15
C VAL A 68 7.24 -10.22 9.89
N PHE A 69 6.26 -9.52 9.35
CA PHE A 69 5.03 -10.08 8.81
C PHE A 69 5.14 -10.15 7.30
N VAL A 70 4.63 -11.24 6.72
CA VAL A 70 4.44 -11.39 5.28
C VAL A 70 3.03 -11.91 5.07
N LYS A 71 2.25 -11.22 4.23
CA LYS A 71 0.86 -11.59 3.92
C LYS A 71 0.68 -11.77 2.42
N PRO A 72 0.36 -12.98 1.94
CA PRO A 72 0.04 -13.20 0.53
C PRO A 72 -1.24 -12.44 0.14
N LEU A 73 -1.44 -12.26 -1.18
CA LEU A 73 -2.52 -11.41 -1.70
C LEU A 73 -3.93 -11.91 -1.32
N ASP A 74 -4.11 -13.22 -1.19
CA ASP A 74 -5.36 -13.87 -0.76
C ASP A 74 -5.73 -13.51 0.69
N GLU A 75 -4.75 -13.43 1.59
CA GLU A 75 -4.94 -12.94 2.97
C GLU A 75 -5.18 -11.42 3.03
N LEU A 76 -4.93 -10.69 1.94
CA LEU A 76 -5.14 -9.25 1.83
C LEU A 76 -6.48 -8.88 1.19
N ALA A 77 -7.39 -9.84 0.98
CA ALA A 77 -8.67 -9.63 0.30
C ALA A 77 -9.52 -8.49 0.90
N GLU A 78 -9.44 -8.23 2.21
CA GLU A 78 -10.14 -7.12 2.86
C GLU A 78 -9.61 -5.74 2.44
N TRP A 79 -8.30 -5.65 2.16
CA TRP A 79 -7.63 -4.42 1.72
C TRP A 79 -7.54 -4.26 0.22
N LEU A 80 -7.80 -5.34 -0.53
CA LEU A 80 -7.87 -5.32 -1.98
C LEU A 80 -9.09 -4.51 -2.44
N GLY A 81 -8.88 -3.56 -3.33
CA GLY A 81 -9.94 -2.75 -3.92
C GLY A 81 -9.45 -1.85 -5.03
N ALA A 82 -10.36 -1.12 -5.67
CA ALA A 82 -10.03 -0.23 -6.77
C ALA A 82 -9.04 0.88 -6.36
N ARG A 83 -8.13 1.24 -7.26
CA ARG A 83 -7.22 2.38 -7.09
C ARG A 83 -8.00 3.65 -6.74
N ALA A 84 -7.42 4.47 -5.87
CA ALA A 84 -8.01 5.69 -5.33
C ALA A 84 -9.22 5.49 -4.40
N ALA A 85 -9.54 4.26 -3.99
CA ALA A 85 -10.43 4.03 -2.86
C ALA A 85 -9.85 4.57 -1.53
N ALA A 86 -10.66 4.59 -0.48
CA ALA A 86 -10.21 5.07 0.83
C ALA A 86 -9.35 4.04 1.60
N GLY A 87 -9.39 2.77 1.22
CA GLY A 87 -8.75 1.67 1.95
C GLY A 87 -9.46 1.30 3.27
N ARG A 88 -8.88 0.34 3.97
CA ARG A 88 -9.34 -0.21 5.24
C ARG A 88 -8.30 -0.01 6.34
N MET A 89 -8.70 -0.20 7.59
CA MET A 89 -7.81 -0.01 8.73
C MET A 89 -6.59 -0.93 8.61
N VAL A 90 -5.37 -0.45 8.89
CA VAL A 90 -4.16 -1.29 8.82
C VAL A 90 -4.32 -2.65 9.52
N PRO A 91 -3.69 -3.73 8.99
CA PRO A 91 -3.71 -5.04 9.61
C PRO A 91 -3.20 -5.03 11.05
N LYS A 92 -3.59 -6.05 11.84
CA LYS A 92 -3.05 -6.25 13.18
C LYS A 92 -1.53 -6.44 13.12
N GLY A 93 -0.80 -5.73 13.98
CA GLY A 93 0.67 -5.78 14.00
C GLY A 93 1.35 -4.77 13.07
N PHE A 94 0.60 -3.91 12.37
CA PHE A 94 1.21 -2.85 11.57
C PHE A 94 1.97 -1.83 12.45
N PRO A 95 3.19 -1.42 12.06
CA PRO A 95 4.05 -0.59 12.90
C PRO A 95 3.43 0.77 13.23
N ARG A 96 3.82 1.30 14.40
CA ARG A 96 3.36 2.62 14.85
C ARG A 96 3.88 3.77 14.01
N THR A 97 4.97 3.56 13.27
CA THR A 97 5.52 4.53 12.32
C THR A 97 4.59 4.80 11.12
N GLY A 98 3.62 3.92 10.86
CA GLY A 98 2.71 4.04 9.73
C GLY A 98 3.34 3.70 8.37
N ARG A 99 4.51 3.04 8.36
CA ARG A 99 5.25 2.68 7.14
C ARG A 99 5.46 1.18 7.06
N PHE A 100 5.60 0.62 5.87
CA PHE A 100 5.80 -0.83 5.74
C PHE A 100 7.22 -1.25 6.17
N GLY A 101 8.21 -0.37 6.07
CA GLY A 101 9.59 -0.61 6.46
C GLY A 101 10.53 0.33 5.74
#